data_AF-A0A2D5AYE5-F1
#
_entry.id   AF-A0A2D5AYE5-F1
#
_cell.length_a   1.000
_cell.length_b   1.000
_cell.length_c   1.000
_cell.angle_alpha   90.00
_cell.angle_beta   90.00
_cell.angle_gamma   90.00
#
_symmetry.space_group_name_H-M   'P 1'
#
loop_
_entity.id
_entity.type
_entity.pdbx_description
1 polymer ?
#
loop_
_entity_poly.entity_id
_entity_poly.type
_entity_poly.pdbx_seq_one_letter_code
_entity_poly.pdbx_strand_id
1 'polypeptide(L)' 'MTARDRWIAGSGFLLLIALHLDFWRPQRVVLYLGWIPEELVYRLCWVALVWVYLFFLTSRLRPERAG' A
#
# COMPACT_ATOMS: atom_id res chain seq x y z
N MET A 1 9.81 -23.68 -0.74
CA MET A 1 9.31 -22.30 -0.52
C MET A 1 9.63 -21.89 0.89
N THR A 2 10.48 -20.88 1.07
CA THR A 2 10.88 -20.43 2.40
C THR A 2 9.74 -19.65 3.07
N ALA A 3 9.71 -19.60 4.41
CA ALA A 3 8.71 -18.82 5.14
C ALA A 3 8.72 -17.33 4.74
N ARG A 4 9.89 -16.82 4.32
CA ARG A 4 10.09 -15.47 3.78
C ARG A 4 9.32 -15.24 2.48
N ASP A 5 9.37 -16.18 1.55
CA ASP A 5 8.70 -16.07 0.25
C ASP A 5 7.17 -16.06 0.41
N ARG A 6 6.65 -16.88 1.32
CA ARG A 6 5.21 -16.90 1.62
C ARG A 6 4.73 -15.58 2.24
N TRP A 7 5.56 -14.94 3.06
CA TRP A 7 5.23 -13.65 3.67
C TRP A 7 5.17 -12.53 2.63
N ILE A 8 6.14 -12.49 1.70
CA ILE A 8 6.18 -11.50 0.61
C ILE A 8 5.00 -11.72 -0.34
N ALA A 9 4.73 -12.97 -0.71
CA ALA A 9 3.59 -13.32 -1.56
C ALA A 9 2.26 -12.97 -0.86
N GLY A 10 2.15 -13.24 0.44
CA GLY A 10 0.97 -12.92 1.25
C GLY A 10 0.72 -11.41 1.37
N SER A 11 1.78 -10.62 1.61
CA SER A 11 1.65 -9.15 1.67
C SER A 11 1.26 -8.56 0.32
N GLY A 12 1.82 -9.07 -0.78
CA GLY A 12 1.44 -8.64 -2.13
C GLY A 12 -0.01 -8.98 -2.47
N PHE A 13 -0.47 -10.19 -2.10
CA PHE A 13 -1.85 -10.62 -2.31
C PHE A 13 -2.85 -9.76 -1.51
N LEU A 14 -2.56 -9.47 -0.24
CA LEU A 14 -3.37 -8.57 0.58
C LEU A 14 -3.45 -7.16 -0.02
N LEU A 15 -2.33 -6.65 -0.55
CA LEU A 15 -2.29 -5.34 -1.21
C LEU A 15 -3.20 -5.32 -2.45
N LEU A 16 -3.18 -6.38 -3.27
CA LEU A 16 -4.03 -6.51 -4.45
C LEU A 16 -5.52 -6.57 -4.08
N ILE A 17 -5.89 -7.31 -3.03
CA ILE A 17 -7.27 -7.33 -2.53
C ILE A 17 -7.70 -5.93 -2.10
N ALA A 18 -6.87 -5.25 -1.32
CA ALA A 18 -7.19 -3.91 -0.84
C ALA A 18 -7.34 -2.90 -1.99
N LEU A 19 -6.50 -3.01 -3.02
CA LEU A 19 -6.61 -2.20 -4.25
C LEU A 19 -7.90 -2.53 -5.03
N HIS A 20 -8.26 -3.80 -5.11
CA HIS A 20 -9.49 -4.23 -5.77
C HIS A 20 -10.73 -3.70 -5.05
N LEU A 21 -10.76 -3.77 -3.72
CA LEU A 21 -11.85 -3.21 -2.92
C LEU A 21 -11.93 -1.69 -3.06
N ASP A 22 -10.78 -1.01 -3.10
CA ASP A 22 -10.72 0.43 -3.33
C ASP A 22 -11.29 0.82 -4.70
N PHE A 23 -11.03 0.04 -5.74
CA PHE A 23 -11.55 0.29 -7.08
C PHE A 23 -13.09 0.30 -7.15
N TRP A 24 -13.75 -0.53 -6.34
CA TRP A 24 -15.21 -0.60 -6.26
C TRP A 24 -15.82 0.39 -5.28
N ARG A 25 -15.00 1.17 -4.57
CA ARG A 25 -15.50 2.12 -3.58
C ARG A 25 -16.24 3.27 -4.29
N PRO A 26 -17.50 3.55 -3.89
CA PRO A 26 -18.21 4.71 -4.42
C PRO A 26 -17.52 5.99 -3.93
N GLN A 27 -17.05 6.80 -4.87
CA GLN A 27 -16.45 8.10 -4.55
C GLN A 27 -17.53 9.04 -3.99
N ARG A 28 -17.37 9.41 -2.73
CA ARG A 28 -18.20 10.42 -2.07
C ARG A 28 -17.33 11.61 -1.74
N VAL A 29 -17.71 12.78 -2.24
CA VAL A 29 -17.03 14.03 -1.91
C VAL A 29 -17.50 14.47 -0.52
N VAL A 30 -16.79 14.01 0.50
CA VAL A 30 -16.91 14.51 1.87
C VAL A 30 -15.78 15.49 2.09
N LEU A 31 -16.09 16.68 2.59
CA LEU A 31 -15.09 17.70 2.92
C LEU A 31 -14.77 17.63 4.41
N TYR A 32 -13.55 17.25 4.76
CA TYR A 32 -13.03 17.47 6.10
C TYR A 32 -12.71 18.94 6.31
N LEU A 33 -13.12 19.48 7.47
CA LEU A 33 -12.85 20.86 7.89
C LEU A 33 -13.35 21.92 6.88
N GLY A 34 -14.28 21.58 5.99
CA GLY A 34 -14.86 22.48 4.99
C GLY A 34 -13.95 22.86 3.81
N TRP A 35 -12.73 22.33 3.75
CA TRP A 35 -11.70 22.73 2.76
C TRP A 35 -10.88 21.58 2.16
N ILE A 36 -10.73 20.46 2.87
CA ILE A 36 -9.92 19.32 2.40
C ILE A 36 -10.85 18.17 2.01
N PRO A 37 -10.81 17.69 0.76
CA PRO A 37 -11.56 16.50 0.37
C PRO A 37 -11.04 15.27 1.12
N GLU A 38 -11.93 14.48 1.73
CA GLU A 38 -11.63 13.17 2.32
C GLU A 38 -10.90 12.27 1.32
N GLU A 39 -11.31 12.32 0.06
CA GLU A 39 -10.70 11.58 -1.04
C GLU A 39 -9.20 11.90 -1.20
N LEU A 40 -8.79 13.15 -0.98
CA LEU A 40 -7.39 13.56 -1.06
C LEU A 40 -6.57 12.95 0.09
N VAL A 41 -7.12 13.00 1.31
CA VAL A 41 -6.48 12.42 2.50
C VAL A 41 -6.36 10.91 2.34
N TYR A 42 -7.41 10.27 1.86
CA TYR A 42 -7.44 8.84 1.61
C TYR A 42 -6.38 8.42 0.57
N ARG A 43 -6.26 9.16 -0.54
CA ARG A 43 -5.22 8.94 -1.55
C ARG A 43 -3.82 9.17 -1.01
N LEU A 44 -3.61 10.22 -0.20
CA LEU A 44 -2.34 10.47 0.47
C LEU A 44 -1.94 9.34 1.41
N CYS A 45 -2.90 8.81 2.18
CA CYS A 45 -2.68 7.62 3.02
C CYS A 45 -2.24 6.42 2.17
N TRP A 46 -2.89 6.17 1.03
CA TRP A 46 -2.49 5.10 0.11
C TRP A 46 -1.07 5.29 -0.44
N VAL A 47 -0.73 6.49 -0.89
CA VAL A 47 0.61 6.81 -1.38
C VAL A 47 1.66 6.57 -0.30
N ALA A 48 1.40 7.01 0.93
CA ALA A 48 2.29 6.77 2.06
C ALA A 48 2.45 5.26 2.37
N LEU A 49 1.35 4.50 2.32
CA LEU A 49 1.34 3.05 2.52
C LEU A 49 2.18 2.32 1.46
N VAL A 50 2.01 2.69 0.19
CA VAL A 50 2.80 2.15 -0.93
C VAL A 50 4.27 2.51 -0.77
N TRP A 51 4.59 3.74 -0.38
CA TRP A 51 5.96 4.16 -0.11
C TRP A 51 6.63 3.35 0.99
N VAL A 52 5.95 3.15 2.12
CA VAL A 52 6.44 2.32 3.23
C VAL A 52 6.62 0.87 2.78
N TYR A 53 5.67 0.33 2.02
CA TYR A 53 5.75 -1.03 1.49
C TYR A 53 6.93 -1.20 0.53
N LEU A 54 7.13 -0.27 -0.40
CA LEU A 54 8.25 -0.28 -1.34
C LEU A 54 9.58 -0.13 -0.61
N PHE A 55 9.69 0.79 0.35
CA PHE A 55 10.89 0.97 1.15
C PHE A 55 11.23 -0.31 1.94
N PHE A 56 10.22 -0.93 2.55
CA PHE A 56 10.37 -2.22 3.23
C PHE A 56 10.81 -3.32 2.26
N LEU A 57 10.19 -3.42 1.08
CA LEU A 57 10.55 -4.41 0.08
C LEU A 57 11.99 -4.20 -0.42
N THR A 58 12.37 -2.96 -0.75
CA THR A 58 13.73 -2.62 -1.22
C THR A 58 14.78 -2.91 -0.16
N SER A 59 14.53 -2.57 1.11
CA SER A 59 15.46 -2.90 2.20
C SER A 59 15.62 -4.41 2.41
N ARG A 60 14.57 -5.19 2.18
CA ARG A 60 14.59 -6.67 2.25
C ARG A 60 15.19 -7.35 1.02
N LEU A 61 15.14 -6.72 -0.15
CA LEU A 61 15.74 -7.23 -1.40
C LEU A 61 17.24 -6.89 -1.53
N ARG A 62 17.74 -5.93 -0.74
CA ARG A 62 19.15 -5.50 -0.77
C ARG A 62 20.22 -6.48 -0.23
N PRO A 63 19.95 -7.49 0.63
CA PRO A 63 21.04 -8.21 1.30
C PRO A 63 21.84 -9.16 0.39
N GLU A 64 21.42 -9.42 -0.86
CA GLU A 64 22.10 -10.41 -1.73
C GLU A 64 23.11 -9.83 -2.73
N ARG A 65 23.36 -8.52 -2.75
CA ARG A 65 24.39 -7.92 -3.64
C ARG A 65 25.70 -7.51 -2.96
N ALA A 66 25.87 -7.89 -1.69
CA ALA A 66 27.04 -7.52 -0.89
C ALA A 66 27.97 -8.70 -0.55
N GLY A 67 27.80 -9.86 -1.20
CA GLY A 67 28.66 -11.03 -1.07
C GLY A 67 29.16 -11.48 -2.43
#